data_AF-A0A661V7J9-F1
#
_entry.id   AF-A0A661V7J9-F1
#
_cell.length_a   1.000
_cell.length_b   1.000
_cell.length_c   1.000
_cell.angle_alpha   90.00
_cell.angle_beta   90.00
_cell.angle_gamma   90.00
#
_symmetry.space_group_name_H-M   'P 1'
#
loop_
_entity.id
_entity.type
_entity.pdbx_description
1 polymer ?
#
loop_
_entity_poly.entity_id
_entity_poly.type
_entity_poly.pdbx_seq_one_letter_code
_entity_poly.pdbx_strand_id
1 'polypeptide(L)' 'VDALDGVKYWLADESWLLIRPSGTEPVLRVYAEGRSPGEVEALLQFGEGLAK' A
#
# COMPACT_ATOMS: atom_id res chain seq x y z
N VAL A 1 2.15 -1.79 -12.36
CA VAL A 1 3.11 -1.49 -11.28
C VAL A 1 3.87 -0.25 -11.69
N ASP A 2 3.72 0.83 -10.94
CA ASP A 2 4.61 2.00 -11.01
C ASP A 2 5.68 1.82 -9.92
N ALA A 3 6.95 2.00 -10.28
CA ALA A 3 8.13 1.69 -9.47
C ALA A 3 9.02 2.92 -9.20
N LEU A 4 8.65 4.10 -9.72
CA LEU A 4 9.45 5.32 -9.56
C LEU A 4 9.48 5.80 -8.10
N ASP A 5 8.45 5.47 -7.33
CA ASP A 5 8.28 5.95 -5.95
C ASP A 5 7.56 4.93 -5.05
N GLY A 6 8.19 3.76 -4.89
CA GLY A 6 7.60 2.59 -4.25
C GLY A 6 6.85 1.71 -5.23
N VAL A 7 6.02 0.80 -4.74
CA VAL A 7 5.25 -0.16 -5.55
C VAL A 7 3.77 0.12 -5.35
N LYS A 8 3.10 0.57 -6.41
CA LYS A 8 1.64 0.71 -6.44
C LYS A 8 0.96 -0.48 -7.12
N TYR A 9 0.09 -1.16 -6.37
CA TYR A 9 -0.82 -2.19 -6.84
C TYR A 9 -2.18 -1.56 -7.11
N TRP A 10 -2.72 -1.83 -8.30
CA TRP A 10 -4.09 -1.52 -8.67
C TRP A 10 -4.85 -2.82 -8.74
N LEU A 11 -5.99 -2.89 -8.06
CA LEU A 11 -6.87 -4.05 -8.10
C LEU A 11 -7.94 -3.83 -9.18
N ALA A 12 -8.60 -4.92 -9.57
CA ALA A 12 -9.60 -4.90 -10.64
C ALA A 12 -10.83 -4.03 -10.33
N ASP A 13 -11.04 -3.74 -9.04
CA ASP A 13 -12.14 -2.93 -8.53
C ASP A 13 -11.72 -1.49 -8.23
N GLU A 14 -10.62 -1.03 -8.81
CA GLU A 14 -10.06 0.32 -8.70
C GLU A 14 -9.49 0.67 -7.31
N SER A 15 -9.60 -0.23 -6.34
CA SER A 15 -8.87 -0.13 -5.07
C SER A 15 -7.36 -0.21 -5.31
N TRP A 16 -6.57 0.30 -4.36
CA TRP A 16 -5.13 0.31 -4.51
C TRP A 16 -4.38 0.17 -3.19
N LEU A 17 -3.15 -0.36 -3.30
CA LEU A 17 -2.17 -0.44 -2.24
C LEU A 17 -0.86 0.18 -2.73
N LEU A 18 -0.24 1.03 -1.91
CA LEU A 18 1.07 1.62 -2.17
C LEU A 18 2.00 1.32 -0.99
N ILE A 19 3.15 0.71 -1.31
CA ILE A 19 4.25 0.52 -0.35
C ILE A 19 5.45 1.30 -0.85
N ARG A 20 6.00 2.20 -0.04
CA ARG A 20 7.17 3.00 -0.43
C ARG A 20 8.14 3.26 0.73
N PRO A 21 9.44 3.36 0.46
CA PRO A 21 10.38 3.93 1.42
C PRO A 21 10.04 5.39 1.75
N SER A 22 10.24 5.76 3.01
CA SER A 22 10.28 7.16 3.39
C SER A 22 11.59 7.81 2.93
N GLY A 23 11.51 9.02 2.39
CA GLY A 23 12.69 9.79 1.99
C GLY A 23 13.37 10.56 3.13
N THR A 24 12.75 10.64 4.32
CA THR A 24 13.23 11.47 5.44
C THR A 24 13.44 10.69 6.73
N GLU A 25 12.93 9.46 6.82
CA GLU A 25 12.93 8.65 8.04
C GLU A 25 13.20 7.19 7.66
N PRO A 26 13.83 6.37 8.51
CA PRO A 26 14.13 4.97 8.21
C PRO A 26 12.90 4.06 8.40
N VAL A 27 11.81 4.34 7.68
CA VAL A 27 10.54 3.62 7.76
C VAL A 27 9.97 3.32 6.37
N LEU A 28 9.19 2.24 6.26
CA LEU A 28 8.32 1.99 5.10
C LEU A 28 6.94 2.58 5.37
N ARG A 29 6.33 3.19 4.34
CA ARG A 29 4.97 3.70 4.40
C ARG A 29 4.05 2.81 3.57
N VAL A 30 2.91 2.48 4.17
CA VAL A 30 1.84 1.69 3.54
C VAL A 30 0.60 2.57 3.47
N TYR A 31 0.04 2.68 2.27
CA TYR A 31 -1.20 3.41 2.02
C TYR A 31 -2.16 2.51 1.26
N ALA A 32 -3.43 2.58 1.61
CA ALA A 32 -4.47 1.84 0.90
C ALA A 32 -5.71 2.70 0.70
N GLU A 33 -6.40 2.45 -0.41
CA GLU A 33 -7.76 2.91 -0.66
C GLU A 33 -8.58 1.71 -1.08
N GLY A 34 -9.76 1.57 -0.49
CA GLY A 34 -10.69 0.49 -0.74
C GLY A 34 -12.12 0.97 -0.60
N ARG A 35 -13.07 0.16 -1.06
CA ARG A 35 -14.49 0.54 -1.14
C ARG A 35 -15.21 0.50 0.20
N SER A 36 -14.58 -0.06 1.23
CA SER A 36 -15.10 -0.11 2.60
C SER A 36 -13.98 -0.05 3.64
N PRO A 37 -14.29 0.31 4.89
CA PRO A 37 -13.28 0.30 5.97
C PRO A 37 -12.62 -1.07 6.16
N GLY A 38 -13.37 -2.17 6.05
CA GLY A 38 -12.82 -3.53 6.21
C GLY A 38 -11.88 -3.93 5.07
N GLU A 39 -12.12 -3.45 3.85
CA GLU A 39 -11.24 -3.66 2.71
C GLU A 39 -9.93 -2.87 2.86
N VAL A 40 -10.02 -1.60 3.30
CA VAL A 40 -8.84 -0.78 3.63
C VAL A 40 -7.99 -1.48 4.69
N GLU A 41 -8.62 -1.97 5.76
CA GLU A 41 -7.91 -2.69 6.84
C GLU A 41 -7.21 -3.95 6.31
N ALA A 42 -7.89 -4.75 5.48
CA ALA A 42 -7.30 -5.94 4.87
C ALA A 42 -6.11 -5.60 3.96
N LEU A 43 -6.20 -4.53 3.16
CA LEU A 43 -5.11 -4.06 2.30
C LEU A 43 -3.91 -3.56 3.11
N LEU A 44 -4.15 -2.82 4.20
CA LEU A 44 -3.09 -2.35 5.09
C LEU A 44 -2.38 -3.53 5.77
N GLN A 45 -3.12 -4.49 6.32
CA GLN A 45 -2.53 -5.69 6.95
C GLN A 45 -1.70 -6.50 5.96
N PHE A 46 -2.19 -6.67 4.73
CA PHE A 46 -1.43 -7.32 3.66
C PHE A 46 -0.15 -6.54 3.33
N GLY A 47 -0.23 -5.22 3.19
CA GLY A 47 0.91 -4.35 2.90
C GLY A 47 1.97 -4.36 4.00
N GLU A 48 1.55 -4.34 5.28
CA GLU A 48 2.46 -4.49 6.43
C GLU A 48 3.16 -5.86 6.44
N GLY A 49 2.45 -6.92 6.04
CA GLY A 49 3.02 -8.26 5.92
C GLY A 49 4.12 -8.36 4.85
N LEU A 50 3.98 -7.62 3.75
CA LEU A 50 5.00 -7.54 2.69
C LEU A 50 6.19 -6.64 3.04
N ALA A 51 6.02 -5.73 4.00
CA ALA A 51 7.03 -4.74 4.40
C ALA A 51 7.98 -5.24 5.51
N LYS A 52 7.83 -6.49 5.97
CA LYS A 52 8.74 -7.16 6.91
C LYS A 52 9.87 -7.86 6.18
#